data_AF-A0A9D2AA20-F1
#
_entry.id   AF-A0A9D2AA20-F1
#
_cell.length_a   1.000
_cell.length_b   1.000
_cell.length_c   1.000
_cell.angle_alpha   90.00
_cell.angle_beta   90.00
_cell.angle_gamma   90.00
#
_symmetry.space_group_name_H-M   'P 1'
#
loop_
_entity.id
_entity.type
_entity.pdbx_description
1 polymer ?
#
loop_
_entity_poly.entity_id
_entity_poly.type
_entity_poly.pdbx_seq_one_letter_code
_entity_poly.pdbx_strand_id
1 'polypeptide(L)' 'MECPYCKAGMEQGFVKSTGYDLYWIKNGYEANMARRNVTEHGFFIADKGFINGTQTQAYYCNKCKIVIMKAGE' A
#
# COMPACT_ATOMS: atom_id res chain seq x y z
N MET A 1 2.18 1.39 13.67
CA MET A 1 3.63 1.46 13.42
C MET A 1 4.04 2.93 13.45
N GLU A 2 5.23 3.24 13.96
CA GLU A 2 5.79 4.59 13.93
C GLU A 2 6.73 4.75 12.73
N CYS A 3 6.68 5.90 12.06
CA CYS A 3 7.56 6.20 10.94
C CYS A 3 9.01 6.35 11.43
N PRO A 4 9.98 5.58 10.87
CA PRO A 4 11.37 5.66 11.33
C PRO A 4 12.02 7.00 11.01
N TYR A 5 11.48 7.78 10.06
CA TYR A 5 12.06 9.04 9.60
C TYR A 5 11.52 10.27 10.33
N CYS A 6 10.23 10.31 10.69
CA CYS A 6 9.60 11.49 11.31
C CYS A 6 8.89 11.20 12.64
N LYS A 7 8.95 9.96 13.13
CA LYS A 7 8.35 9.54 14.40
C LYS A 7 6.84 9.73 14.52
N ALA A 8 6.16 10.03 13.41
CA ALA A 8 4.70 10.11 13.37
C ALA A 8 4.07 8.72 13.22
N GLY A 9 2.83 8.56 13.70
CA GLY A 9 2.02 7.37 13.44
C GLY A 9 1.83 7.11 11.94
N MET A 10 1.90 5.85 11.55
CA MET A 10 1.67 5.39 10.18
C MET A 10 0.31 4.72 10.04
N GLU A 11 -0.30 4.88 8.86
CA GLU A 11 -1.54 4.23 8.49
C GLU A 11 -1.27 2.79 8.05
N GLN A 12 -2.03 1.85 8.59
CA GLN A 12 -1.95 0.45 8.18
C GLN A 12 -2.75 0.22 6.90
N GLY A 13 -2.18 -0.60 6.01
CA GLY A 13 -2.80 -0.99 4.76
C GLY A 13 -2.06 -2.17 4.14
N PHE A 14 -2.19 -2.29 2.83
CA PHE A 14 -1.59 -3.36 2.07
C PHE A 14 -1.04 -2.84 0.75
N VAL A 15 0.08 -3.39 0.33
CA VAL A 15 0.54 -3.27 -1.05
C VAL A 15 0.00 -4.45 -1.82
N LYS A 16 -0.65 -4.19 -2.95
CA LYS A 16 -1.18 -5.21 -3.85
C LYS A 16 -0.91 -4.85 -5.30
N SER A 17 -0.63 -5.87 -6.08
CA SER A 17 -0.57 -5.82 -7.54
C SER A 17 -1.98 -5.94 -8.15
N THR A 18 -2.35 -5.03 -9.05
CA THR A 18 -3.48 -5.24 -9.96
C THR A 18 -2.98 -5.14 -11.39
N GLY A 19 -2.90 -6.28 -12.09
CA GLY A 19 -2.19 -6.35 -13.37
C GLY A 19 -0.70 -6.12 -13.16
N TYR A 20 -0.13 -5.10 -13.84
CA TYR A 20 1.28 -4.72 -13.74
C TYR A 20 1.54 -3.56 -12.77
N ASP A 21 0.52 -3.00 -12.13
CA ASP A 21 0.65 -1.81 -11.30
C ASP A 21 0.63 -2.17 -9.82
N LEU A 22 1.51 -1.53 -9.04
CA LEU A 22 1.54 -1.63 -7.59
C LEU A 22 0.77 -0.49 -6.96
N TYR A 23 -0.11 -0.83 -6.03
CA TYR A 23 -0.90 0.13 -5.27
C TYR A 23 -0.75 -0.12 -3.78
N TRP A 24 -0.79 0.95 -2.99
CA TRP A 24 -1.03 0.87 -1.57
C TRP A 24 -2.52 1.17 -1.31
N ILE A 25 -3.17 0.39 -0.45
CA ILE A 25 -4.58 0.54 -0.10
C ILE A 25 -4.72 0.48 1.42
N LYS A 26 -5.51 1.40 1.98
CA LYS A 26 -5.78 1.46 3.42
C LYS A 26 -6.51 0.22 3.93
N ASN A 27 -6.16 -0.22 5.13
CA ASN A 27 -6.78 -1.38 5.78
C ASN A 27 -8.30 -1.18 5.92
N GLY A 28 -9.10 -2.22 5.68
CA GLY A 28 -10.56 -2.16 5.69
C GLY A 28 -11.24 -1.83 4.35
N TYR A 29 -10.46 -1.54 3.30
CA TYR A 29 -10.97 -1.25 1.95
C TYR A 29 -10.60 -2.33 0.91
N GLU A 30 -10.27 -3.53 1.39
CA GLU A 30 -9.75 -4.65 0.59
C GLU A 30 -10.80 -5.26 -0.36
N ALA A 31 -12.08 -5.19 0.02
CA ALA A 31 -13.17 -5.94 -0.60
C ALA A 31 -13.64 -5.40 -1.95
N ASN A 32 -13.23 -4.18 -2.34
CA ASN A 32 -13.85 -3.47 -3.45
C ASN A 32 -12.76 -2.86 -4.33
N MET A 33 -12.22 -3.62 -5.29
CA MET A 33 -11.09 -3.24 -6.14
C MET A 33 -11.47 -2.87 -7.57
N ALA A 34 -12.57 -2.11 -7.75
CA ALA A 34 -12.67 -1.32 -8.97
C ALA A 34 -11.53 -0.28 -8.96
N ARG A 35 -10.92 0.03 -10.12
CA ARG A 35 -9.89 1.10 -10.25
C ARG A 35 -10.28 2.40 -9.51
N ARG A 36 -11.58 2.70 -9.44
CA ARG A 36 -12.17 3.84 -8.74
C ARG A 36 -11.97 3.81 -7.22
N ASN A 37 -12.06 2.64 -6.59
CA ASN A 37 -11.87 2.50 -5.14
C ASN A 37 -10.39 2.58 -4.74
N VAL A 38 -9.50 2.16 -5.65
CA VAL A 38 -8.05 2.34 -5.47
C VAL A 38 -7.69 3.83 -5.43
N THR A 39 -8.37 4.68 -6.21
CA THR A 39 -8.14 6.13 -6.19
C THR A 39 -8.72 6.85 -4.97
N GLU A 40 -9.71 6.27 -4.28
CA GLU A 40 -10.35 6.89 -3.10
C GLU A 40 -9.72 6.47 -1.77
N HIS A 41 -9.22 5.23 -1.70
CA HIS A 41 -8.70 4.64 -0.45
C HIS A 41 -7.27 4.11 -0.58
N GLY A 42 -6.57 4.50 -1.66
CA GLY A 42 -5.23 4.07 -1.97
C GLY A 42 -4.52 5.02 -2.93
N PHE A 43 -3.34 4.61 -3.38
CA PHE A 43 -2.57 5.34 -4.37
C PHE A 43 -1.62 4.41 -5.14
N PHE A 44 -1.23 4.86 -6.33
CA PHE A 44 -0.25 4.20 -7.17
C PHE A 44 1.16 4.36 -6.61
N ILE A 45 1.93 3.27 -6.58
CA ILE A 45 3.32 3.24 -6.11
C ILE A 45 4.28 3.22 -7.30
N ALA A 46 4.10 2.24 -8.21
CA ALA A 46 5.02 2.02 -9.32
C ALA A 46 4.37 1.17 -10.42
N ASP A 47 4.81 1.39 -11.67
CA ASP A 47 4.54 0.50 -12.80
C ASP A 47 5.53 -0.67 -12.78
N LYS A 48 5.12 -1.84 -13.27
CA LYS A 48 5.88 -3.11 -13.30
C LYS A 48 6.05 -3.78 -11.93
N GLY A 49 4.95 -3.96 -11.21
CA GLY A 49 4.86 -4.95 -10.14
C GLY A 49 5.09 -6.36 -10.68
N PHE A 50 6.25 -6.95 -10.40
CA PHE A 50 6.64 -8.33 -10.77
C PHE A 50 5.86 -9.41 -10.02
N ILE A 51 4.78 -9.06 -9.33
CA ILE A 51 4.22 -9.88 -8.27
C ILE A 51 2.79 -10.23 -8.68
N ASN A 52 2.57 -11.48 -9.10
CA ASN A 52 1.23 -11.99 -9.39
C ASN A 52 0.38 -12.00 -8.11
N GLY A 53 -0.65 -11.15 -8.06
CA GLY A 53 -1.78 -11.23 -7.13
C GLY A 53 -1.45 -11.21 -5.63
N THR A 54 -0.20 -10.95 -5.25
CA THR A 54 0.21 -11.06 -3.85
C THR A 54 -0.09 -9.77 -3.13
N GLN A 55 -0.72 -9.91 -1.97
CA GLN A 55 -0.99 -8.82 -1.04
C GLN A 55 0.00 -8.96 0.12
N THR A 56 0.71 -7.88 0.45
CA THR A 56 1.54 -7.83 1.65
C THR A 56 1.12 -6.68 2.54
N GLN A 57 1.20 -6.89 3.85
CA GLN A 57 0.92 -5.85 4.83
C GLN A 57 1.96 -4.74 4.73
N ALA A 58 1.47 -3.51 4.73
CA ALA A 58 2.32 -2.33 4.60
C ALA A 58 1.81 -1.17 5.45
N TYR A 59 2.70 -0.23 5.73
CA TYR A 59 2.41 0.96 6.52
C TYR A 59 2.79 2.19 5.70
N TYR A 60 1.87 3.15 5.61
CA TYR A 60 2.08 4.41 4.91
C TYR A 60 2.26 5.56 5.91
N CYS A 61 3.30 6.36 5.71
CA CYS A 61 3.46 7.60 6.45
C CYS A 61 3.00 8.78 5.59
N ASN A 62 1.89 9.42 5.97
CA ASN A 62 1.37 10.57 5.22
C ASN A 62 2.29 11.80 5.24
N LYS A 63 3.15 11.96 6.27
CA LYS A 63 4.11 13.08 6.35
C LYS A 63 5.32 12.89 5.44
N CYS A 64 5.92 11.69 5.46
CA CYS A 64 7.14 11.40 4.69
C CYS A 64 6.84 10.86 3.28
N LYS A 65 5.58 10.53 2.98
CA LYS A 65 5.16 9.92 1.70
C LYS A 65 5.89 8.61 1.38
N ILE A 66 6.16 7.81 2.42
CA ILE A 66 6.83 6.52 2.30
C ILE A 66 5.89 5.37 2.64
N VAL A 67 6.11 4.23 1.99
CA VAL A 67 5.47 2.95 2.31
C VAL A 67 6.53 2.00 2.81
N ILE A 68 6.28 1.35 3.95
CA ILE A 68 7.14 0.32 4.53
C ILE A 68 6.37 -0.99 4.51
N MET A 69 6.93 -1.99 3.85
CA MET A 69 6.36 -3.33 3.74
C MET A 69 7.16 -4.30 4.61
N LYS A 70 6.49 -5.30 5.17
CA LYS A 70 7.21 -6.45 5.72
C LYS A 70 7.77 -7.28 4.55
N ALA A 71 9.00 -7.78 4.72
CA ALA A 71 9.54 -8.78 3.81
C ALA A 71 8.66 -10.05 3.86
N GLY A 72 8.53 -10.74 2.72
CA GLY A 72 7.88 -12.05 2.68
C GLY A 72 8.78 -13.10 3.33
N GLU A 73 8.17 -14.02 4.08
CA GLU A 73 8.81 -15.24 4.59
C GLU A 73 8.72 -16.37 3.56
#